data_AF-N2BQB1-F1
#
_entry.id   AF-N2BQB1-F1
#
_cell.length_a   1.000
_cell.length_b   1.000
_cell.length_c   1.000
_cell.angle_alpha   90.00
_cell.angle_beta   90.00
_cell.angle_gamma   90.00
#
_symmetry.space_group_name_H-M   'P 1'
#
loop_
_entity.id
_entity.type
_entity.pdbx_description
1 polymer ?
#
loop_
_entity_poly.entity_id
_entity_poly.type
_entity_poly.pdbx_seq_one_letter_code
_entity_poly.pdbx_strand_id
1 'polypeptide(L)' 'MQHIDYDIQAIISQPHMTKPLERFSNILLQWAKIHNLTAIKDSKELYHQIADSLLPISFLKPFHTCIDIGVGLDSLL' A
#
# COMPACT_ATOMS: atom_id res chain seq x y z
N MET A 1 6.08 -3.88 26.86
CA MET A 1 5.45 -3.92 25.53
C MET A 1 6.51 -4.43 24.57
N GLN A 2 6.43 -5.68 24.12
CA GLN A 2 7.39 -6.22 23.16
C GLN A 2 7.18 -5.49 21.83
N HIS A 3 8.19 -4.74 21.37
CA HIS A 3 8.25 -4.25 20.01
C HIS A 3 8.41 -5.46 19.10
N ILE A 4 7.35 -5.86 18.42
CA ILE A 4 7.43 -6.79 17.30
C ILE A 4 7.65 -5.90 16.08
N ASP A 5 8.90 -5.82 15.63
CA ASP A 5 9.22 -5.16 14.36
C ASP A 5 8.75 -6.06 13.22
N TYR A 6 7.58 -5.73 12.66
CA TYR A 6 7.06 -6.43 11.51
C TYR A 6 7.79 -5.95 10.25
N ASP A 7 8.52 -6.85 9.61
CA ASP A 7 9.25 -6.55 8.39
C ASP A 7 8.30 -6.54 7.18
N ILE A 8 7.66 -5.40 6.96
CA ILE A 8 6.80 -5.15 5.79
C ILE A 8 7.59 -5.30 4.48
N GLN A 9 8.89 -5.00 4.47
CA GLN A 9 9.73 -5.18 3.28
C GLN A 9 9.89 -6.65 2.93
N ALA A 10 10.03 -7.53 3.94
CA ALA A 10 10.04 -8.96 3.74
C ALA A 10 8.69 -9.50 3.21
N ILE A 11 7.56 -8.87 3.54
CA ILE A 11 6.23 -9.23 3.01
C ILE A 11 6.08 -8.80 1.55
N ILE A 12 6.44 -7.56 1.24
CA ILE A 12 6.32 -6.98 -0.12
C ILE A 12 7.29 -7.67 -1.10
N SER A 13 8.44 -8.11 -0.62
CA SER A 13 9.46 -8.81 -1.41
C SER A 13 9.06 -10.26 -1.78
N GLN A 14 7.95 -10.78 -1.25
CA GLN A 14 7.51 -12.13 -1.60
C GLN A 14 7.02 -12.18 -3.05
N PRO A 15 7.43 -13.17 -3.86
CA PRO A 15 7.13 -13.20 -5.30
C PRO A 15 5.64 -13.14 -5.65
N HIS A 16 4.79 -13.67 -4.76
CA HIS A 16 3.34 -13.66 -4.93
C HIS A 16 2.71 -12.28 -4.64
N MET A 17 3.44 -11.37 -4.00
CA MET A 17 3.01 -10.02 -3.64
C MET A 17 3.66 -8.95 -4.53
N THR A 18 4.90 -9.17 -4.96
CA THR A 18 5.65 -8.21 -5.79
C THR A 18 4.96 -7.90 -7.13
N LYS A 19 4.50 -8.93 -7.86
CA LYS A 19 3.86 -8.74 -9.18
C LYS A 19 2.52 -7.98 -9.10
N PRO A 20 1.58 -8.34 -8.20
CA PRO A 20 0.37 -7.55 -8.00
C PRO A 20 0.64 -6.10 -7.62
N LEU A 21 1.61 -5.87 -6.72
CA LEU A 21 1.97 -4.53 -6.27
C LEU A 21 2.60 -3.69 -7.39
N GLU A 22 3.51 -4.25 -8.19
CA GLU A 22 4.03 -3.55 -9.38
C GLU A 22 2.92 -3.17 -10.37
N ARG A 23 1.98 -4.08 -10.62
CA ARG A 23 0.85 -3.81 -11.50
C ARG A 23 -0.05 -2.71 -10.94
N PHE A 24 -0.37 -2.77 -9.65
CA PHE A 24 -1.14 -1.74 -8.95
C PHE A 24 -0.44 -0.38 -9.04
N SER A 25 0.86 -0.32 -8.73
CA SER A 25 1.65 0.91 -8.78
C SER A 25 1.69 1.50 -10.19
N ASN A 26 1.84 0.68 -11.23
CA ASN A 26 1.85 1.15 -12.61
C ASN A 26 0.50 1.75 -13.03
N ILE A 27 -0.61 1.12 -12.65
CA ILE A 27 -1.96 1.64 -12.94
C ILE A 27 -2.17 2.94 -12.18
N LEU A 28 -1.85 2.98 -10.89
CA LEU A 28 -2.02 4.16 -10.06
C LEU A 28 -1.23 5.36 -10.58
N LEU A 29 0.03 5.17 -10.99
CA LEU A 29 0.86 6.22 -11.59
C LEU A 29 0.35 6.67 -12.97
N GLN A 30 -0.29 5.80 -13.75
CA GLN A 30 -0.93 6.19 -15.01
C GLN A 30 -2.12 7.12 -14.76
N TRP A 31 -2.98 6.77 -13.80
CA TRP A 31 -4.16 7.54 -13.48
C TRP A 31 -3.84 8.83 -12.71
N ALA A 32 -2.80 8.84 -11.87
CA ALA A 32 -2.32 10.03 -11.16
C ALA A 32 -1.80 11.14 -12.11
N LYS A 33 -1.45 10.81 -13.36
CA LYS A 33 -1.07 11.81 -14.38
C LYS A 33 -2.27 12.53 -15.00
N ILE A 34 -3.41 11.85 -15.04
CA ILE A 34 -4.63 12.33 -15.71
C ILE A 34 -5.59 12.97 -14.69
N HIS A 35 -5.53 12.52 -13.44
CA HIS A 35 -6.37 12.96 -12.33
C HIS A 35 -5.50 13.23 -11.10
N ASN A 36 -5.89 14.18 -10.25
CA ASN A 36 -5.18 14.49 -9.00
C ASN A 36 -5.43 13.46 -7.90
N LEU A 37 -5.38 12.17 -8.25
CA LEU A 37 -5.74 11.04 -7.40
C LEU A 37 -4.77 10.80 -6.25
N THR A 38 -3.56 11.34 -6.36
CA THR A 38 -2.55 11.27 -5.31
C THR A 38 -1.67 12.50 -5.48
N ALA A 39 -1.15 13.06 -4.39
CA ALA A 39 -0.11 14.10 -4.49
C ALA A 39 1.28 13.53 -4.91
N ILE A 40 1.37 12.22 -5.13
CA ILE A 40 2.61 11.48 -5.34
C ILE A 40 3.21 11.81 -6.70
N LYS A 41 4.49 12.18 -6.67
CA LYS A 41 5.25 12.54 -7.87
C LYS A 41 6.30 11.50 -8.23
N ASP A 42 6.61 10.59 -7.31
CA ASP A 42 7.66 9.58 -7.46
C ASP A 42 7.21 8.20 -6.97
N SER A 43 7.69 7.18 -7.69
CA SER A 43 7.53 5.76 -7.38
C SER A 43 7.92 5.40 -5.94
N LYS A 44 8.98 6.01 -5.39
CA LYS A 44 9.45 5.72 -4.03
C LYS A 44 8.43 6.10 -2.95
N GLU A 45 7.80 7.26 -3.11
CA GLU A 45 6.78 7.77 -2.19
C GLU A 45 5.50 6.91 -2.27
N LEU A 46 5.15 6.44 -3.47
CA LEU A 46 4.08 5.46 -3.66
C LEU A 46 4.36 4.14 -2.93
N TYR A 47 5.58 3.59 -3.03
CA TYR A 47 5.95 2.37 -2.31
C TYR A 47 5.88 2.54 -0.79
N HIS A 48 6.27 3.71 -0.28
CA HIS A 48 6.17 4.01 1.15
C HIS A 48 4.71 3.98 1.62
N GLN A 49 3.83 4.57 0.84
CA GLN A 49 2.40 4.66 1.11
C GLN A 49 1.66 3.32 1.01
N ILE A 50 2.03 2.49 0.04
CA ILE A 50 1.59 1.09 -0.02
C ILE A 50 2.07 0.33 1.23
N ALA A 51 3.33 0.50 1.63
CA ALA A 51 3.87 -0.18 2.82
C ALA A 51 3.14 0.26 4.11
N ASP A 52 2.85 1.55 4.25
CA ASP A 52 2.07 2.09 5.37
C ASP A 52 0.64 1.52 5.41
N SER A 53 -0.01 1.44 4.24
CA SER A 53 -1.35 0.84 4.12
C SER A 53 -1.39 -0.66 4.43
N LEU A 54 -0.27 -1.37 4.24
CA LEU A 54 -0.13 -2.80 4.55
C LEU A 54 0.29 -3.06 6.01
N LEU A 55 0.81 -2.06 6.71
CA LEU A 55 1.25 -2.20 8.10
C LEU A 55 0.18 -2.80 9.02
N PRO A 56 -1.11 -2.42 8.95
CA PRO A 56 -2.16 -3.03 9.77
C PRO A 56 -2.25 -4.55 9.63
N ILE A 57 -2.01 -5.09 8.43
CA ILE A 57 -2.11 -6.53 8.16
C ILE A 57 -1.09 -7.32 8.98
N SER A 58 0.05 -6.70 9.32
CA SER A 58 1.12 -7.39 10.05
C SER A 58 0.73 -7.81 11.47
N PHE A 59 -0.14 -7.05 12.14
CA PHE A 59 -0.56 -7.32 13.53
C PHE A 59 -2.05 -7.69 13.67
N LEU A 60 -2.85 -7.57 12.60
CA LEU A 60 -4.23 -8.03 12.60
C LEU A 60 -4.31 -9.57 12.57
N LYS A 61 -5.28 -10.13 13.30
CA LYS A 61 -5.60 -11.56 13.19
C LYS A 61 -6.15 -11.86 11.79
N PRO A 62 -5.98 -13.09 11.26
CA PRO A 62 -6.56 -13.47 9.98
C PRO A 62 -8.07 -13.20 9.94
N PHE A 63 -8.53 -12.59 8.86
CA PHE A 63 -9.94 -12.25 8.63
C PHE A 63 -10.36 -12.68 7.22
N HIS A 64 -11.64 -12.99 7.05
CA HIS A 64 -12.22 -13.33 5.75
C HIS A 64 -12.95 -12.15 5.09
N THR A 65 -13.28 -11.12 5.88
CA THR A 65 -13.98 -9.93 5.41
C THR A 65 -13.28 -8.70 5.99
N CYS A 66 -13.10 -7.68 5.16
CA CYS A 66 -12.70 -6.34 5.59
C CYS A 66 -13.61 -5.31 4.95
N ILE A 67 -13.72 -4.16 5.59
CA ILE A 67 -14.35 -2.97 5.03
C ILE A 67 -13.25 -1.94 4.85
N ASP A 68 -13.04 -1.51 3.61
CA ASP A 68 -12.16 -0.40 3.29
C ASP A 68 -13.02 0.86 3.18
N ILE A 69 -12.84 1.77 4.13
CA ILE A 69 -13.54 3.06 4.16
C ILE A 69 -12.52 4.13 3.76
N GLY A 70 -12.28 4.23 2.46
CA GLY A 70 -11.49 5.32 1.88
C GLY A 70 -12.31 6.61 1.81
N VAL A 71 -11.71 7.74 2.19
CA VAL A 71 -12.26 9.09 2.03
C VAL A 71 -12.15 9.63 0.60
N GLY A 72 -11.74 8.80 -0.35
CA GLY A 72 -11.23 9.19 -1.66
C GLY A 72 -9.69 9.20 -1.66
N LEU A 73 -9.10 8.92 -2.83
CA LEU A 73 -7.65 8.79 -3.02
C LEU A 73 -6.88 10.10 -2.73
N ASP A 74 -7.60 11.22 -2.65
CA ASP A 74 -7.06 12.57 -2.51
C ASP A 74 -6.57 12.94 -1.09
N SER A 75 -6.85 12.17 -0.03
CA SER A 75 -6.54 12.62 1.34
C SER A 75 -6.01 11.59 2.34
N LEU A 76 -5.68 10.38 1.91
CA LEU A 76 -4.98 9.42 2.77
C LEU A 76 -3.84 8.80 1.99
N LEU A 77 -2.82 9.61 1.72
CA LEU A 77 -1.48 9.24 1.30
C LEU A 77 -0.54 10.42 1.60
#